data_AF-A0A254QPE8-F1
#
_entry.id   AF-A0A254QPE8-F1
#
_cell.length_a   1.000
_cell.length_b   1.000
_cell.length_c   1.000
_cell.angle_alpha   90.00
_cell.angle_beta   90.00
_cell.angle_gamma   90.00
#
_symmetry.space_group_name_H-M   'P 1'
#
loop_
_entity.id
_entity.type
_entity.pdbx_description
1 polymer ?
#
loop_
_entity_poly.entity_id
_entity_poly.type
_entity_poly.pdbx_seq_one_letter_code
_entity_poly.pdbx_strand_id
1 'polypeptide(L)'
;MSEKPKVANRPGKNSWVKNTYFWIAVVLFFLGVLGLVKGDKTIRDPGQIHESNLWMIYLAASVVMLINGVISHRAYLAQWDDLEENN
;
A
#
# COMPACT_ATOMS: atom_id res chain seq x y z
N MET A 1 -27.81 -29.03 9.69
CA MET A 1 -27.11 -29.18 8.39
C MET A 1 -26.44 -27.83 8.13
N SER A 2 -25.16 -27.70 8.47
CA SER A 2 -24.42 -26.44 8.27
C SER A 2 -24.01 -26.39 6.80
N GLU A 3 -24.59 -25.49 6.04
CA GLU A 3 -24.24 -25.28 4.64
C GLU A 3 -22.83 -24.66 4.62
N LYS A 4 -21.81 -25.46 4.28
CA LYS A 4 -20.45 -24.95 4.18
C LYS A 4 -20.42 -23.85 3.11
N PRO A 5 -19.92 -22.64 3.41
CA PRO A 5 -19.87 -21.58 2.43
C PRO A 5 -18.97 -22.01 1.27
N LYS A 6 -19.47 -21.90 0.03
CA LYS A 6 -18.66 -22.06 -1.18
C LYS A 6 -17.50 -21.08 -1.12
N VAL A 7 -16.28 -21.56 -0.84
CA VAL A 7 -15.07 -20.75 -0.92
C VAL A 7 -14.92 -20.25 -2.36
N ALA A 8 -14.82 -18.93 -2.53
CA ALA A 8 -14.54 -18.37 -3.85
C ALA A 8 -13.13 -18.79 -4.30
N ASN A 9 -12.84 -18.66 -5.60
CA ASN A 9 -11.52 -19.02 -6.12
C ASN A 9 -10.39 -18.28 -5.38
N ARG A 10 -9.28 -18.99 -5.12
CA ARG A 10 -8.07 -18.44 -4.48
C ARG A 10 -7.71 -17.09 -5.08
N PRO A 11 -7.33 -16.09 -4.26
CA PRO A 11 -6.93 -14.79 -4.78
C PRO A 11 -5.80 -14.95 -5.79
N GLY A 12 -6.06 -14.55 -7.04
CA GLY A 12 -5.08 -14.61 -8.11
C GLY A 12 -3.89 -13.68 -7.85
N LYS A 13 -2.81 -13.86 -8.62
CA LYS A 13 -1.57 -13.07 -8.55
C LYS A 13 -1.79 -11.54 -8.56
N ASN A 14 -2.88 -11.08 -9.18
CA ASN A 14 -3.22 -9.65 -9.29
C ASN A 14 -3.93 -9.08 -8.05
N SER A 15 -4.20 -9.89 -7.03
CA SER A 15 -4.83 -9.45 -5.78
C SER A 15 -3.99 -8.41 -5.04
N TRP A 16 -2.67 -8.38 -5.28
CA TRP A 16 -1.78 -7.32 -4.80
C TRP A 16 -2.23 -5.91 -5.19
N VAL A 17 -2.68 -5.73 -6.44
CA VAL A 17 -3.11 -4.42 -6.97
C VAL A 17 -4.44 -3.97 -6.35
N LYS A 18 -5.17 -4.87 -5.69
CA LYS A 18 -6.39 -4.52 -4.94
C LYS A 18 -6.10 -4.00 -3.53
N ASN A 19 -4.84 -4.05 -3.07
CA ASN A 19 -4.45 -3.58 -1.76
C ASN A 19 -4.33 -2.05 -1.74
N THR A 20 -5.12 -1.37 -0.91
CA THR A 20 -5.08 0.10 -0.75
C THR A 20 -3.71 0.60 -0.32
N TYR A 21 -3.00 -0.12 0.55
CA TYR A 21 -1.66 0.27 1.00
C TYR A 21 -0.65 0.34 -0.14
N PHE A 22 -0.78 -0.54 -1.14
CA PHE A 22 0.06 -0.49 -2.33
C PHE A 22 -0.15 0.81 -3.12
N TRP A 23 -1.40 1.22 -3.33
CA TRP A 23 -1.69 2.47 -4.04
C TRP A 23 -1.24 3.70 -3.27
N ILE A 24 -1.41 3.71 -1.95
CA ILE A 24 -0.89 4.79 -1.11
C ILE A 24 0.64 4.87 -1.24
N ALA A 25 1.33 3.73 -1.16
CA ALA A 25 2.78 3.69 -1.35
C ALA A 25 3.19 4.25 -2.71
N VAL A 26 2.52 3.85 -3.80
CA VAL A 26 2.80 4.34 -5.15
C VAL A 26 2.64 5.86 -5.25
N VAL A 27 1.54 6.42 -4.74
CA VAL A 27 1.31 7.88 -4.77
C VAL A 27 2.37 8.62 -3.98
N LEU A 28 2.68 8.17 -2.76
CA LEU A 28 3.71 8.78 -1.92
C LEU A 28 5.09 8.69 -2.55
N PHE A 29 5.41 7.58 -3.22
CA PHE A 29 6.65 7.42 -3.97
C PHE A 29 6.78 8.47 -5.07
N PHE A 30 5.72 8.64 -5.88
CA PHE A 30 5.73 9.65 -6.94
C PHE A 30 5.83 11.07 -6.39
N LEU A 31 5.15 11.40 -5.28
CA LEU A 31 5.29 12.70 -4.62
C LEU A 31 6.73 12.92 -4.11
N GLY A 32 7.32 11.90 -3.49
CA GLY A 32 8.71 11.95 -3.04
C GLY A 32 9.70 12.16 -4.19
N VAL A 33 9.57 11.41 -5.28
CA VAL A 33 10.42 11.56 -6.47
C VAL A 33 10.23 12.94 -7.13
N LEU A 34 8.99 13.43 -7.23
CA LEU A 34 8.72 14.76 -7.78
C LEU A 34 9.30 15.88 -6.90
N GLY A 35 9.17 15.76 -5.57
CA GLY A 35 9.79 16.68 -4.62
C GLY A 35 11.32 16.68 -4.71
N LEU A 36 11.93 15.52 -4.92
CA LEU A 36 13.37 15.38 -5.08
C LEU A 36 13.87 16.03 -6.37
N VAL A 37 13.17 15.84 -7.50
CA VAL A 37 13.60 16.34 -8.82
C VAL A 37 13.25 17.81 -9.03
N LYS A 38 12.06 18.25 -8.65
CA LYS A 38 11.54 19.61 -8.90
C LYS A 38 11.67 20.53 -7.68
N GLY A 39 12.17 20.02 -6.56
CA GLY A 39 12.31 20.74 -5.30
C GLY A 39 11.00 20.84 -4.51
N ASP A 40 11.16 21.13 -3.21
CA ASP A 40 10.07 21.13 -2.21
C ASP A 40 8.91 22.06 -2.58
N LYS A 41 9.15 23.13 -3.37
CA LYS A 41 8.11 24.06 -3.83
C LYS A 41 7.00 23.39 -4.67
N THR A 42 7.27 22.24 -5.28
CA THR A 42 6.31 21.54 -6.15
C THR A 42 5.31 20.70 -5.37
N ILE A 43 5.68 20.25 -4.18
CA ILE A 43 4.88 19.36 -3.33
C ILE A 43 4.32 20.07 -2.11
N ARG A 44 4.60 21.37 -1.96
CA ARG A 44 4.19 22.16 -0.82
C ARG A 44 2.84 22.82 -1.07
N ASP A 45 2.01 22.83 -0.04
CA ASP A 45 0.76 23.57 -0.07
C ASP A 45 1.00 25.10 0.02
N PRO A 46 0.19 25.92 -0.66
CA PRO A 46 0.24 27.38 -0.54
C PRO A 46 0.01 27.80 0.92
N GLY A 47 0.99 28.48 1.52
CA GLY A 47 0.93 28.96 2.90
C GLY A 47 1.59 28.08 3.96
N GLN A 48 2.13 26.91 3.60
CA GLN A 48 2.90 26.08 4.54
C GLN A 48 4.27 26.71 4.86
N ILE A 49 4.84 26.42 6.04
CA ILE A 49 6.19 26.86 6.42
C ILE A 49 7.22 26.23 5.47
N HIS A 50 8.32 26.91 5.19
CA HIS A 50 9.40 26.35 4.37
C HIS A 50 10.16 25.29 5.18
N GLU A 51 9.69 24.05 5.11
CA GLU A 51 10.45 22.89 5.56
C GLU A 51 11.27 22.34 4.39
N SER A 52 12.55 22.07 4.67
CA SER A 52 13.44 21.44 3.70
C SER A 52 13.31 19.93 3.79
N ASN A 53 13.46 19.24 2.66
CA ASN A 53 13.45 17.77 2.57
C ASN A 53 12.08 17.11 2.79
N LEU A 54 10.98 17.78 2.42
CA LEU A 54 9.64 17.17 2.46
C LEU A 54 9.58 15.88 1.63
N TRP A 55 10.33 15.84 0.52
CA TRP A 55 10.46 14.65 -0.32
C TRP A 55 10.90 13.41 0.49
N MET A 56 11.74 13.58 1.52
CA MET A 56 12.26 12.48 2.33
C MET A 56 11.16 11.85 3.20
N ILE A 57 10.25 12.69 3.71
CA ILE A 57 9.08 12.24 4.47
C ILE A 57 8.15 11.44 3.56
N TYR A 58 7.88 11.93 2.35
CA TYR A 58 7.05 11.19 1.38
C TYR A 58 7.67 9.85 0.96
N LEU A 59 8.99 9.81 0.74
CA LEU A 59 9.68 8.55 0.45
C LEU A 59 9.66 7.59 1.65
N ALA A 60 9.91 8.09 2.87
CA ALA A 60 9.85 7.26 4.07
C ALA A 60 8.44 6.69 4.30
N ALA A 61 7.41 7.53 4.17
CA ALA A 61 6.02 7.11 4.27
C ALA A 61 5.64 6.09 3.18
N SER A 62 6.13 6.27 1.95
CA SER A 62 5.96 5.29 0.87
C SER A 62 6.52 3.92 1.26
N VAL A 63 7.73 3.87 1.84
CA VAL A 63 8.37 2.62 2.25
C VAL A 63 7.55 1.94 3.35
N VAL A 64 7.10 2.68 4.35
CA VAL A 64 6.25 2.17 5.44
C VAL A 64 4.95 1.58 4.87
N MET A 65 4.30 2.28 3.94
CA MET A 65 3.06 1.82 3.33
C MET A 65 3.28 0.56 2.47
N LEU A 66 4.41 0.46 1.78
CA LEU A 66 4.75 -0.74 1.02
C LEU A 66 4.93 -1.95 1.95
N ILE A 67 5.65 -1.78 3.07
CA ILE A 67 5.83 -2.84 4.07
C ILE A 67 4.48 -3.28 4.64
N ASN A 68 3.63 -2.33 5.00
CA ASN A 68 2.27 -2.63 5.48
C ASN A 68 1.47 -3.41 4.41
N GLY A 69 1.57 -3.00 3.14
CA GLY A 69 0.97 -3.72 2.03
C GLY A 69 1.43 -5.17 1.93
N VAL A 70 2.73 -5.43 2.11
CA VAL A 70 3.31 -6.80 2.10
C VAL A 70 2.73 -7.63 3.24
N ILE A 71 2.72 -7.09 4.46
CA ILE A 71 2.24 -7.82 5.63
C ILE A 71 0.75 -8.13 5.49
N SER A 72 -0.07 -7.13 5.15
CA SER A 72 -1.51 -7.31 4.98
C SER A 72 -1.84 -8.30 3.87
N HIS A 73 -1.09 -8.29 2.76
CA HIS A 73 -1.31 -9.24 1.68
C HIS A 73 -0.96 -10.67 2.10
N ARG A 74 0.14 -10.87 2.82
CA ARG A 74 0.52 -12.19 3.34
C ARG A 74 -0.50 -12.73 4.34
N ALA A 75 -1.01 -11.88 5.23
CA ALA A 75 -2.07 -12.25 6.17
C ALA A 75 -3.36 -12.64 5.44
N TYR A 76 -3.73 -11.90 4.40
CA TYR A 76 -4.87 -12.24 3.54
C TYR A 76 -4.71 -13.60 2.86
N LEU A 77 -3.52 -13.92 2.33
CA LEU A 77 -3.26 -15.23 1.72
C LEU A 77 -3.33 -16.37 2.74
N ALA A 78 -2.77 -16.18 3.94
CA ALA A 78 -2.82 -17.18 5.01
C ALA A 78 -4.28 -17.49 5.42
N GLN A 79 -5.12 -16.46 5.55
CA GLN A 79 -6.54 -16.64 5.83
C GLN A 79 -7.26 -17.45 4.75
N TRP A 80 -6.86 -17.31 3.49
CA TRP A 80 -7.41 -18.12 2.39
C TRP A 80 -6.99 -19.57 2.46
N ASP A 81 -5.71 -19.83 2.77
CA ASP A 81 -5.20 -21.19 2.91
C ASP A 81 -5.92 -21.91 4.08
N ASP A 82 -6.18 -21.22 5.20
CA ASP A 82 -6.98 -21.74 6.33
C ASP A 82 -8.44 -22.06 5.94
N LEU A 83 -9.04 -21.24 5.07
CA LEU A 83 -10.41 -21.47 4.58
C LEU A 83 -10.47 -22.65 3.60
N GLU A 84 -9.42 -22.88 2.82
CA GLU A 84 -9.32 -24.02 1.91
C GLU A 84 -9.16 -25.34 2.68
N GLU A 85 -8.35 -25.37 3.75
CA GLU A 85 -8.14 -26.56 4.57
C GLU A 85 -9.40 -27.02 5.33
N ASN A 86 -10.24 -26.08 5.77
CA ASN A 86 -11.42 -26.39 6.59
C ASN A 86 -12.70 -26.74 5.80
N ASN A 87 -12.68 -26.62 4.47
CA ASN A 87 -13.82 -26.90 3.59
C ASN A 87 -13.79 -28.30 2.98
#